data_AF-A0A3N9VGB8-F1
#
_entry.id   AF-A0A3N9VGB8-F1
#
_cell.length_a   1.000
_cell.length_b   1.000
_cell.length_c   1.000
_cell.angle_alpha   90.00
_cell.angle_beta   90.00
_cell.angle_gamma   90.00
#
_symmetry.space_group_name_H-M   'P 1'
#
loop_
_entity.id
_entity.type
_entity.pdbx_description
1 polymer ?
#
loop_
_entity_poly.entity_id
_entity_poly.type
_entity_poly.pdbx_seq_one_letter_code
_entity_poly.pdbx_strand_id
1 'polypeptide(L)'
;WQAVNITWYGLILSTATIFAVVVYLIMLGAVGVPVEAALSLMALLLLICVPAASLVARLVEKKPATLTVGGAAFVGGIVAPFLILLLNRFAAQVFGAELPMAETLAACAVAFLFGEGLGRLACLSYGCCYGKPVAEYRGILRKIFDWSAVVYEGENKKIAYAAGLDGQKIVPIQLITMLASSFAGVLTLVLYAEGKQILAYLAATIFAGFWRIFSEFFRNDYRGGGKVSAYQLISGFSVVYALGVSLLFRGENPLLTVDLLRGTLSLWSPGILLVLFATWLGLVAFTGISTTTYSRVSFHLHRDRI
;
A
#
# COMPACT_ATOMS: atom_id res chain seq x y z
N TRP A 1 0.71 -13.89 33.26
CA TRP A 1 1.35 -12.68 32.68
C TRP A 1 0.46 -12.06 31.63
N GLN A 2 0.50 -10.73 31.45
CA GLN A 2 -0.05 -10.06 30.27
C GLN A 2 1.06 -10.00 29.22
N ALA A 3 0.77 -10.51 28.03
CA ALA A 3 1.67 -10.52 26.89
C ALA A 3 1.16 -9.57 25.80
N VAL A 4 2.09 -8.96 25.08
CA VAL A 4 1.81 -8.14 23.90
C VAL A 4 1.32 -9.03 22.77
N ASN A 5 0.31 -8.57 22.02
CA ASN A 5 -0.19 -9.28 20.86
C ASN A 5 0.50 -8.80 19.57
N ILE A 6 1.13 -9.72 18.84
CA ILE A 6 1.63 -9.48 17.48
C ILE A 6 0.51 -9.88 16.50
N THR A 7 0.02 -8.91 15.74
CA THR A 7 -1.17 -9.08 14.90
C THR A 7 -0.83 -9.62 13.52
N TRP A 8 -1.70 -10.51 13.01
CA TRP A 8 -1.71 -10.88 11.59
C TRP A 8 -1.85 -9.68 10.67
N TYR A 9 -2.59 -8.65 11.10
CA TYR A 9 -2.73 -7.40 10.38
C TYR A 9 -1.37 -6.77 10.05
N GLY A 10 -0.55 -6.50 11.07
CA GLY A 10 0.74 -5.84 10.83
C GLY A 10 1.76 -6.73 10.14
N LEU A 11 1.75 -8.05 10.41
CA LEU A 11 2.61 -9.01 9.71
C LEU A 11 2.33 -9.02 8.20
N ILE A 12 1.05 -9.16 7.81
CA ILE A 12 0.64 -9.17 6.41
C ILE A 12 0.88 -7.80 5.76
N LEU A 13 0.58 -6.71 6.46
CA LEU A 13 0.78 -5.36 5.95
C LEU A 13 2.27 -5.06 5.68
N SER A 14 3.14 -5.41 6.63
CA SER A 14 4.59 -5.22 6.49
C SER A 14 5.17 -6.06 5.36
N THR A 15 4.67 -7.29 5.20
CA THR A 15 5.05 -8.17 4.08
C THR A 15 4.60 -7.59 2.73
N ALA A 16 3.37 -7.07 2.65
CA ALA A 16 2.87 -6.40 1.45
C ALA A 16 3.69 -5.14 1.11
N THR A 17 4.08 -4.34 2.11
CA THR A 17 4.94 -3.17 1.93
C THR A 17 6.32 -3.57 1.41
N ILE A 18 6.95 -4.58 1.99
CA ILE A 18 8.27 -5.05 1.54
C ILE A 18 8.18 -5.66 0.15
N PHE A 19 7.11 -6.38 -0.19
CA PHE A 19 6.88 -6.84 -1.55
C PHE A 19 6.82 -5.67 -2.54
N ALA A 20 6.09 -4.60 -2.23
CA ALA A 20 6.04 -3.40 -3.05
C ALA A 20 7.43 -2.74 -3.20
N VAL A 21 8.21 -2.66 -2.13
CA VAL A 21 9.59 -2.17 -2.16
C VAL A 21 10.46 -3.02 -3.09
N VAL A 22 10.37 -4.35 -3.00
CA VAL A 22 11.11 -5.26 -3.87
C VAL A 22 10.75 -5.02 -5.34
N VAL A 23 9.46 -4.92 -5.68
CA VAL A 23 9.01 -4.60 -7.04
C VAL A 23 9.59 -3.26 -7.52
N TYR A 24 9.54 -2.23 -6.68
CA TYR A 24 10.14 -0.92 -6.97
C TYR A 24 11.65 -1.00 -7.27
N LEU A 25 12.41 -1.72 -6.44
CA LEU A 25 13.86 -1.86 -6.63
C LEU A 25 14.19 -2.67 -7.88
N ILE A 26 13.41 -3.72 -8.20
CA ILE A 26 13.56 -4.47 -9.46
C ILE A 26 13.35 -3.55 -10.66
N MET A 27 12.29 -2.75 -10.66
CA MET A 27 11.99 -1.84 -11.76
C MET A 27 13.11 -0.82 -12.00
N LEU A 28 13.62 -0.21 -10.93
CA LEU A 28 14.74 0.73 -11.05
C LEU A 28 16.05 0.06 -11.46
N GLY A 29 16.37 -1.10 -10.88
CA GLY A 29 17.52 -1.88 -11.31
C GLY A 29 17.44 -2.30 -12.78
N ALA A 30 16.23 -2.50 -13.31
CA ALA A 30 15.99 -2.88 -14.70
C ALA A 30 16.32 -1.78 -15.70
N VAL A 31 16.27 -0.51 -15.29
CA VAL A 31 16.72 0.65 -16.08
C VAL A 31 18.16 1.06 -15.75
N GLY A 32 18.88 0.25 -14.97
CA GLY A 32 20.28 0.46 -14.63
C GLY A 32 20.54 1.45 -13.49
N VAL A 33 19.50 1.85 -12.74
CA VAL A 33 19.67 2.69 -11.55
C VAL A 33 20.36 1.88 -10.44
N PRO A 34 21.42 2.43 -9.81
CA PRO A 34 22.06 1.82 -8.64
C PRO A 34 21.06 1.61 -7.50
N VAL A 35 21.13 0.44 -6.85
CA VAL A 35 20.16 0.07 -5.80
C VAL A 35 20.26 1.00 -4.59
N GLU A 36 21.44 1.55 -4.31
CA GLU A 36 21.69 2.51 -3.24
C GLU A 36 20.90 3.81 -3.45
N ALA A 37 20.87 4.32 -4.69
CA ALA A 37 20.08 5.49 -5.05
C ALA A 37 18.58 5.22 -4.87
N ALA A 38 18.11 4.07 -5.35
CA ALA A 38 16.72 3.65 -5.18
C ALA A 38 16.32 3.48 -3.70
N LEU A 39 17.18 2.83 -2.90
CA LEU A 39 16.99 2.67 -1.46
C LEU A 39 16.94 4.02 -0.73
N SER A 40 17.76 4.99 -1.14
CA SER A 40 17.76 6.32 -0.53
C SER A 40 16.41 7.04 -0.72
N LEU A 41 15.83 6.98 -1.91
CA LEU A 41 14.50 7.55 -2.17
C LEU A 41 13.43 6.81 -1.38
N MET A 42 13.48 5.47 -1.36
CA MET A 42 12.55 4.64 -0.61
C MET A 42 12.59 4.96 0.90
N ALA A 43 13.78 5.12 1.48
CA ALA A 43 13.96 5.49 2.88
C ALA A 43 13.36 6.86 3.18
N LEU A 44 13.62 7.87 2.34
CA LEU A 44 13.04 9.21 2.48
C LEU A 44 11.52 9.20 2.34
N LEU A 45 10.98 8.46 1.37
CA LEU A 45 9.54 8.32 1.20
C LEU A 45 8.89 7.64 2.40
N LEU A 46 9.46 6.56 2.94
CA LEU A 46 8.91 5.93 4.15
C LEU A 46 8.98 6.86 5.37
N LEU A 47 10.11 7.56 5.55
CA LEU A 47 10.31 8.51 6.65
C LEU A 47 9.26 9.63 6.65
N ILE A 48 8.81 10.06 5.47
CA ILE A 48 7.77 11.10 5.33
C ILE A 48 6.37 10.50 5.36
N CYS A 49 6.12 9.43 4.59
CA CYS A 49 4.78 8.87 4.40
C CYS A 49 4.24 8.17 5.66
N VAL A 50 5.08 7.51 6.46
CA VAL A 50 4.64 6.83 7.69
C VAL A 50 4.07 7.82 8.72
N PRO A 51 4.77 8.91 9.12
CA PRO A 51 4.19 9.91 10.01
C PRO A 51 3.06 10.69 9.35
N ALA A 52 3.15 10.98 8.05
CA ALA A 52 2.07 11.62 7.30
C ALA A 52 0.77 10.80 7.32
N ALA A 53 0.85 9.47 7.29
CA ALA A 53 -0.31 8.58 7.38
C ALA A 53 -1.13 8.81 8.66
N SER A 54 -0.45 9.11 9.78
CA SER A 54 -1.09 9.45 11.05
C SER A 54 -1.57 10.89 11.09
N LEU A 55 -0.77 11.83 10.57
CA LEU A 55 -1.09 13.25 10.59
C LEU A 55 -2.33 13.56 9.73
N VAL A 56 -2.38 13.03 8.50
CA VAL A 56 -3.52 13.22 7.60
C VAL A 56 -4.77 12.56 8.16
N ALA A 57 -4.64 11.36 8.77
CA ALA A 57 -5.76 10.70 9.43
C ALA A 57 -6.30 11.54 10.60
N ARG A 58 -5.42 12.15 11.40
CA ARG A 58 -5.81 13.07 12.47
C ARG A 58 -6.53 14.32 11.94
N LEU A 59 -6.05 14.90 10.84
CA LEU A 59 -6.66 16.08 10.23
C LEU A 59 -8.05 15.77 9.62
N VAL A 60 -8.19 14.63 8.94
CA VAL A 60 -9.41 14.26 8.22
C VAL A 60 -10.43 13.57 9.12
N GLU A 61 -10.00 12.55 9.87
CA GLU A 61 -10.88 11.69 10.67
C GLU A 61 -11.05 12.19 12.11
N LYS A 62 -10.24 13.17 12.53
CA LYS A 62 -10.22 13.73 13.91
C LYS A 62 -10.03 12.67 15.01
N LYS A 63 -9.42 11.53 14.67
CA LYS A 63 -9.11 10.43 15.59
C LYS A 63 -7.59 10.30 15.77
N PRO A 64 -7.08 10.25 17.01
CA PRO A 64 -5.63 10.32 17.28
C PRO A 64 -4.86 9.07 16.85
N ALA A 65 -5.51 7.90 16.78
CA ALA A 65 -4.87 6.61 16.60
C ALA A 65 -5.21 5.91 15.26
N THR A 66 -5.64 6.67 14.23
CA THR A 66 -5.90 6.10 12.90
C THR A 66 -4.75 6.35 11.93
N LEU A 67 -4.54 5.40 11.02
CA LEU A 67 -3.60 5.51 9.91
C LEU A 67 -4.37 5.52 8.61
N THR A 68 -3.99 6.40 7.69
CA THR A 68 -4.58 6.47 6.35
C THR A 68 -3.58 6.13 5.26
N VAL A 69 -3.80 4.99 4.60
CA VAL A 69 -3.03 4.59 3.42
C VAL A 69 -3.23 5.59 2.28
N GLY A 70 -4.45 6.11 2.12
CA GLY A 70 -4.76 7.10 1.07
C GLY A 70 -4.09 8.45 1.32
N GLY A 71 -4.00 8.90 2.58
CA GLY A 71 -3.27 10.13 2.90
C GLY A 71 -1.77 9.98 2.76
N ALA A 72 -1.21 8.82 3.14
CA ALA A 72 0.20 8.52 2.91
C ALA A 72 0.56 8.50 1.42
N ALA A 73 -0.25 7.83 0.60
CA ALA A 73 -0.07 7.76 -0.85
C ALA A 73 -0.16 9.16 -1.50
N PHE A 74 -1.10 9.99 -1.04
CA PHE A 74 -1.24 11.36 -1.51
C PHE A 74 0.00 12.22 -1.22
N VAL A 75 0.47 12.21 0.03
CA VAL A 75 1.67 12.95 0.42
C VAL A 75 2.90 12.42 -0.32
N GLY A 76 3.03 11.09 -0.43
CA GLY A 76 4.09 10.46 -1.22
C GLY A 76 4.07 10.88 -2.68
N GLY A 77 2.90 10.89 -3.32
CA GLY A 77 2.73 11.31 -4.71
C GLY A 77 3.14 12.77 -4.95
N ILE A 78 2.81 13.67 -4.01
CA ILE A 78 3.21 15.09 -4.10
C ILE A 78 4.72 15.24 -3.87
N VAL A 79 5.27 14.55 -2.87
CA VAL A 79 6.64 14.78 -2.40
C VAL A 79 7.67 14.04 -3.28
N ALA A 80 7.30 12.93 -3.91
CA ALA A 80 8.21 12.09 -4.68
C ALA A 80 8.98 12.84 -5.79
N PRO A 81 8.36 13.66 -6.68
CA PRO A 81 9.09 14.41 -7.69
C PRO A 81 10.16 15.34 -7.08
N PHE A 82 9.86 15.99 -5.95
CA PHE A 82 10.80 16.89 -5.28
C PHE A 82 11.96 16.14 -4.62
N LEU A 83 11.70 14.97 -4.05
CA LEU A 83 12.77 14.13 -3.51
C LEU A 83 13.69 13.58 -4.59
N ILE A 84 13.14 13.22 -5.75
CA ILE A 84 13.93 12.81 -6.92
C ILE A 84 14.86 13.96 -7.35
N LEU A 85 14.32 15.17 -7.49
CA LEU A 85 15.12 16.36 -7.82
C LEU A 85 16.21 16.65 -6.77
N LEU A 86 15.87 16.50 -5.48
CA LEU A 86 16.81 16.69 -4.38
C LEU A 86 17.96 15.67 -4.44
N LEU A 87 17.63 14.38 -4.60
CA LEU A 87 18.63 13.31 -4.69
C LEU A 87 19.50 13.46 -5.95
N ASN A 88 18.92 13.82 -7.09
CA ASN A 88 19.68 14.07 -8.30
C ASN A 88 20.66 15.25 -8.12
N ARG A 89 20.26 16.28 -7.38
CA ARG A 89 21.12 17.44 -7.12
C ARG A 89 22.27 17.16 -6.16
N PHE A 90 22.04 16.39 -5.10
CA PHE A 90 23.00 16.27 -3.99
C PHE A 90 23.68 14.91 -3.89
N ALA A 91 23.07 13.87 -4.44
CA ALA A 91 23.50 12.49 -4.24
C ALA A 91 23.80 11.75 -5.54
N ALA A 92 23.43 12.28 -6.72
CA ALA A 92 23.78 11.65 -8.01
C ALA A 92 25.30 11.50 -8.18
N GLN A 93 26.09 12.48 -7.72
CA GLN A 93 27.55 12.42 -7.75
C GLN A 93 28.13 11.33 -6.82
N VAL A 94 27.42 11.02 -5.74
CA VAL A 94 27.83 9.98 -4.76
C VAL A 94 27.45 8.60 -5.26
N PHE A 95 26.26 8.45 -5.85
CA PHE A 95 25.76 7.17 -6.36
C PHE A 95 26.20 6.85 -7.79
N GLY A 96 26.80 7.81 -8.51
CA GLY A 96 27.27 7.64 -9.88
C GLY A 96 26.16 7.55 -10.92
N ALA A 97 24.91 7.86 -10.56
CA ALA A 97 23.76 7.88 -11.46
C ALA A 97 22.66 8.81 -10.95
N GLU A 98 21.92 9.39 -11.90
CA GLU A 98 20.68 10.11 -11.61
C GLU A 98 19.50 9.16 -11.57
N LEU A 99 18.47 9.51 -10.78
CA LEU A 99 17.17 8.87 -10.79
C LEU A 99 16.33 9.48 -11.93
N PRO A 100 16.11 8.76 -13.04
CA PRO A 100 15.33 9.29 -14.14
C PRO A 100 13.86 9.40 -13.72
N MET A 101 13.26 10.56 -13.98
CA MET A 101 12.06 10.99 -13.25
C MET A 101 10.84 10.15 -13.63
N ALA A 102 10.63 9.92 -14.93
CA ALA A 102 9.49 9.16 -15.43
C ALA A 102 9.52 7.70 -14.93
N GLU A 103 10.67 7.03 -15.02
CA GLU A 103 10.90 5.65 -14.58
C GLU A 103 10.67 5.53 -13.07
N THR A 104 11.20 6.47 -12.30
CA THR A 104 11.14 6.43 -10.85
C THR A 104 9.71 6.65 -10.35
N LEU A 105 8.99 7.60 -10.91
CA LEU A 105 7.59 7.84 -10.56
C LEU A 105 6.68 6.70 -11.02
N ALA A 106 6.94 6.12 -12.19
CA ALA A 106 6.24 4.92 -12.65
C ALA A 106 6.49 3.75 -11.71
N ALA A 107 7.74 3.48 -11.32
CA ALA A 107 8.08 2.42 -10.37
C ALA A 107 7.38 2.60 -9.03
N CYS A 108 7.35 3.82 -8.49
CA CYS A 108 6.60 4.15 -7.28
C CYS A 108 5.10 3.86 -7.41
N ALA A 109 4.47 4.30 -8.51
CA ALA A 109 3.03 4.12 -8.72
C ALA A 109 2.64 2.64 -8.94
N VAL A 110 3.43 1.90 -9.71
CA VAL A 110 3.23 0.45 -9.94
C VAL A 110 3.42 -0.33 -8.64
N ALA A 111 4.49 -0.08 -7.89
CA ALA A 111 4.74 -0.69 -6.59
C ALA A 111 3.61 -0.40 -5.59
N PHE A 112 3.08 0.83 -5.60
CA PHE A 112 1.94 1.19 -4.76
C PHE A 112 0.71 0.31 -5.05
N LEU A 113 0.41 -0.03 -6.31
CA LEU A 113 -0.72 -0.89 -6.64
C LEU A 113 -0.58 -2.31 -6.05
N PHE A 114 0.64 -2.88 -6.11
CA PHE A 114 0.92 -4.16 -5.46
C PHE A 114 0.80 -4.06 -3.93
N GLY A 115 1.35 -3.01 -3.34
CA GLY A 115 1.27 -2.76 -1.90
C GLY A 115 -0.17 -2.55 -1.41
N GLU A 116 -0.97 -1.77 -2.14
CA GLU A 116 -2.39 -1.59 -1.84
C GLU A 116 -3.15 -2.91 -2.00
N GLY A 117 -2.92 -3.64 -3.09
CA GLY A 117 -3.57 -4.91 -3.37
C GLY A 117 -3.33 -5.92 -2.25
N LEU A 118 -2.08 -6.32 -2.03
CA LEU A 118 -1.71 -7.30 -1.00
C LEU A 118 -2.03 -6.80 0.41
N GLY A 119 -1.92 -5.50 0.67
CA GLY A 119 -2.28 -4.89 1.95
C GLY A 119 -3.77 -5.05 2.32
N ARG A 120 -4.66 -5.36 1.36
CA ARG A 120 -6.06 -5.69 1.67
C ARG A 120 -6.24 -7.03 2.38
N LEU A 121 -5.27 -7.95 2.28
CA LEU A 121 -5.28 -9.18 3.09
C LEU A 121 -5.11 -8.86 4.57
N ALA A 122 -4.31 -7.85 4.93
CA ALA A 122 -4.23 -7.36 6.30
C ALA A 122 -5.62 -6.85 6.74
N CYS A 123 -6.26 -6.01 5.91
CA CYS A 123 -7.60 -5.49 6.18
C CYS A 123 -8.65 -6.61 6.38
N LEU A 124 -8.57 -7.67 5.59
CA LEU A 124 -9.41 -8.87 5.70
C LEU A 124 -9.14 -9.61 7.02
N SER A 125 -7.89 -9.78 7.43
CA SER A 125 -7.55 -10.48 8.69
C SER A 125 -8.17 -9.78 9.92
N TYR A 126 -8.12 -8.45 9.94
CA TYR A 126 -8.62 -7.63 11.06
C TYR A 126 -10.11 -7.28 10.96
N GLY A 127 -10.68 -7.31 9.77
CA GLY A 127 -12.04 -6.86 9.50
C GLY A 127 -12.18 -5.35 9.46
N CYS A 128 -11.21 -4.63 8.87
CA CYS A 128 -11.33 -3.20 8.57
C CYS A 128 -11.51 -2.95 7.06
N CYS A 129 -11.97 -1.76 6.65
CA CYS A 129 -12.35 -1.46 5.26
C CYS A 129 -13.39 -2.46 4.71
N TYR A 130 -14.28 -2.94 5.57
CA TYR A 130 -15.29 -3.94 5.23
C TYR A 130 -16.38 -3.36 4.32
N GLY A 131 -17.02 -4.27 3.57
CA GLY A 131 -18.12 -3.94 2.66
C GLY A 131 -19.44 -3.74 3.38
N LYS A 132 -20.48 -3.43 2.60
CA LYS A 132 -21.87 -3.44 3.08
C LYS A 132 -22.39 -4.89 3.24
N PRO A 133 -23.36 -5.12 4.14
CA PRO A 133 -24.11 -6.37 4.19
C PRO A 133 -24.68 -6.78 2.82
N VAL A 134 -24.52 -8.05 2.45
CA VAL A 134 -25.07 -8.59 1.20
C VAL A 134 -26.60 -8.46 1.14
N ALA A 135 -27.25 -8.48 2.31
CA ALA A 135 -28.70 -8.30 2.46
C ALA A 135 -29.22 -6.96 1.92
N GLU A 136 -28.39 -5.91 1.83
CA GLU A 136 -28.77 -4.61 1.27
C GLU A 136 -28.93 -4.63 -0.25
N TYR A 137 -28.35 -5.62 -0.93
CA TYR A 137 -28.38 -5.73 -2.39
C TYR A 137 -29.57 -6.56 -2.87
N ARG A 138 -30.01 -6.32 -4.12
CA ARG A 138 -31.11 -7.05 -4.77
C ARG A 138 -30.68 -7.61 -6.14
N GLY A 139 -31.44 -8.56 -6.66
CA GLY A 139 -31.25 -9.11 -8.00
C GLY A 139 -29.90 -9.82 -8.21
N ILE A 140 -29.26 -9.56 -9.34
CA ILE A 140 -28.01 -10.21 -9.76
C ILE A 140 -26.87 -9.89 -8.81
N LEU A 141 -26.76 -8.63 -8.36
CA LEU A 141 -25.70 -8.22 -7.43
C LEU A 141 -25.76 -8.99 -6.12
N ARG A 142 -26.96 -9.25 -5.58
CA ARG A 142 -27.12 -10.09 -4.40
C ARG A 142 -26.60 -11.51 -4.64
N LYS A 143 -26.93 -12.14 -5.77
CA LYS A 143 -26.48 -13.50 -6.09
C LYS A 143 -24.96 -13.60 -6.19
N ILE A 144 -24.33 -12.64 -6.87
CA ILE A 144 -22.86 -12.59 -7.02
C ILE A 144 -22.19 -12.42 -5.65
N PHE A 145 -22.67 -11.48 -4.85
CA PHE A 145 -22.10 -11.23 -3.53
C PHE A 145 -22.43 -12.33 -2.53
N ASP A 146 -23.54 -13.03 -2.67
CA ASP A 146 -23.88 -14.14 -1.76
C ASP A 146 -22.92 -15.32 -1.93
N TRP A 147 -22.49 -15.60 -3.16
CA TRP A 147 -21.49 -16.64 -3.47
C TRP A 147 -20.07 -16.27 -3.01
N SER A 148 -19.72 -14.98 -3.07
CA SER A 148 -18.37 -14.48 -2.76
C SER A 148 -18.24 -13.81 -1.40
N ALA A 149 -19.29 -13.88 -0.57
CA ALA A 149 -19.37 -13.12 0.68
C ALA A 149 -18.25 -13.52 1.65
N VAL A 150 -17.81 -12.56 2.45
CA VAL A 150 -16.96 -12.81 3.61
C VAL A 150 -17.83 -12.74 4.87
N VAL A 151 -17.67 -13.73 5.75
CA VAL A 151 -18.27 -13.72 7.09
C VAL A 151 -17.14 -13.53 8.10
N TYR A 152 -17.31 -12.56 8.99
CA TYR A 152 -16.35 -12.28 10.05
C TYR A 152 -16.86 -12.86 11.36
N GLU A 153 -16.02 -13.66 12.02
CA GLU A 153 -16.31 -14.26 13.32
C GLU A 153 -15.35 -13.74 14.39
N GLY A 154 -15.88 -13.48 15.58
CA GLY A 154 -15.13 -13.06 16.77
C GLY A 154 -15.27 -11.57 17.11
N GLU A 155 -15.49 -11.30 18.40
CA GLU A 155 -15.77 -9.98 18.97
C GLU A 155 -14.62 -8.97 18.80
N ASN A 156 -13.38 -9.48 18.71
CA ASN A 156 -12.18 -8.64 18.60
C ASN A 156 -11.93 -8.07 17.19
N LYS A 157 -12.73 -8.44 16.19
CA LYS A 157 -12.60 -7.89 14.83
C LYS A 157 -13.25 -6.50 14.76
N LYS A 158 -12.65 -5.59 13.99
CA LYS A 158 -13.15 -4.20 13.89
C LYS A 158 -14.60 -4.12 13.48
N ILE A 159 -15.01 -4.91 12.50
CA ILE A 159 -16.39 -4.97 12.04
C ILE A 159 -17.39 -5.38 13.14
N ALA A 160 -16.99 -6.25 14.08
CA ALA A 160 -17.84 -6.68 15.18
C ALA A 160 -18.08 -5.53 16.16
N TYR A 161 -17.02 -4.99 16.76
CA TYR A 161 -17.18 -3.96 17.79
C TYR A 161 -17.54 -2.56 17.24
N ALA A 162 -17.27 -2.26 15.96
CA ALA A 162 -17.57 -0.95 15.39
C ALA A 162 -18.92 -0.86 14.67
N ALA A 163 -19.47 -1.98 14.19
CA ALA A 163 -20.71 -1.99 13.41
C ALA A 163 -21.70 -3.10 13.79
N GLY A 164 -21.34 -4.05 14.66
CA GLY A 164 -22.23 -5.16 15.05
C GLY A 164 -22.62 -6.06 13.89
N LEU A 165 -21.71 -6.25 12.92
CA LEU A 165 -21.96 -7.04 11.70
C LEU A 165 -21.22 -8.38 11.70
N ASP A 166 -20.81 -8.87 12.87
CA ASP A 166 -20.25 -10.23 13.02
C ASP A 166 -21.29 -11.29 12.65
N GLY A 167 -20.82 -12.40 12.08
CA GLY A 167 -21.68 -13.50 11.60
C GLY A 167 -22.51 -13.18 10.35
N GLN A 168 -22.50 -11.93 9.85
CA GLN A 168 -23.24 -11.54 8.66
C GLN A 168 -22.43 -11.74 7.37
N LYS A 169 -23.12 -12.00 6.27
CA LYS A 169 -22.53 -12.02 4.92
C LYS A 169 -22.21 -10.59 4.47
N ILE A 170 -20.93 -10.29 4.26
CA ILE A 170 -20.43 -8.98 3.87
C ILE A 170 -19.86 -9.02 2.46
N VAL A 171 -20.10 -7.97 1.68
CA VAL A 171 -19.49 -7.80 0.35
C VAL A 171 -17.96 -7.85 0.49
N PRO A 172 -17.26 -8.70 -0.31
CA PRO A 172 -15.83 -8.97 -0.16
C PRO A 172 -14.95 -7.85 -0.77
N ILE A 173 -15.23 -6.59 -0.48
CA ILE A 173 -14.59 -5.44 -1.14
C ILE A 173 -13.08 -5.40 -0.95
N GLN A 174 -12.55 -5.97 0.15
CA GLN A 174 -11.11 -6.10 0.34
C GLN A 174 -10.49 -7.07 -0.67
N LEU A 175 -11.11 -8.23 -0.91
CA LEU A 175 -10.65 -9.21 -1.90
C LEU A 175 -10.79 -8.67 -3.33
N ILE A 176 -11.91 -8.01 -3.63
CA ILE A 176 -12.10 -7.37 -4.94
C ILE A 176 -11.01 -6.31 -5.16
N THR A 177 -10.72 -5.48 -4.16
CA THR A 177 -9.63 -4.48 -4.25
C THR A 177 -8.26 -5.14 -4.38
N MET A 178 -8.00 -6.22 -3.64
CA MET A 178 -6.75 -6.98 -3.76
C MET A 178 -6.52 -7.43 -5.20
N LEU A 179 -7.52 -8.10 -5.79
CA LEU A 179 -7.44 -8.61 -7.15
C LEU A 179 -7.34 -7.49 -8.18
N ALA A 180 -8.19 -6.47 -8.07
CA ALA A 180 -8.20 -5.36 -9.02
C ALA A 180 -6.89 -4.57 -9.00
N SER A 181 -6.37 -4.20 -7.82
CA SER A 181 -5.09 -3.49 -7.69
C SER A 181 -3.90 -4.34 -8.11
N SER A 182 -3.86 -5.63 -7.77
CA SER A 182 -2.76 -6.51 -8.19
C SER A 182 -2.77 -6.72 -9.71
N PHE A 183 -3.95 -6.89 -10.32
CA PHE A 183 -4.09 -7.01 -11.76
C PHE A 183 -3.66 -5.73 -12.48
N ALA A 184 -4.10 -4.56 -12.00
CA ALA A 184 -3.64 -3.27 -12.52
C ALA A 184 -2.12 -3.08 -12.34
N GLY A 185 -1.56 -3.54 -11.21
CA GLY A 185 -0.12 -3.56 -10.96
C GLY A 185 0.63 -4.37 -12.02
N VAL A 186 0.13 -5.56 -12.37
CA VAL A 186 0.72 -6.38 -13.45
C VAL A 186 0.62 -5.67 -14.81
N LEU A 187 -0.54 -5.14 -15.18
CA LEU A 187 -0.71 -4.45 -16.46
C LEU A 187 0.22 -3.24 -16.59
N THR A 188 0.37 -2.47 -15.51
CA THR A 188 1.22 -1.28 -15.50
C THR A 188 2.71 -1.63 -15.40
N LEU A 189 3.06 -2.74 -14.77
CA LEU A 189 4.41 -3.32 -14.83
C LEU A 189 4.76 -3.78 -16.26
N VAL A 190 3.82 -4.36 -17.00
CA VAL A 190 4.03 -4.71 -18.42
C VAL A 190 4.28 -3.45 -19.25
N LEU A 191 3.47 -2.40 -19.08
CA LEU A 191 3.70 -1.11 -19.74
C LEU A 191 5.08 -0.53 -19.40
N TYR A 192 5.51 -0.64 -18.15
CA TYR A 192 6.83 -0.23 -17.73
C TYR A 192 7.93 -1.04 -18.44
N ALA A 193 7.80 -2.37 -18.47
CA ALA A 193 8.75 -3.26 -19.13
C ALA A 193 8.85 -3.04 -20.65
N GLU A 194 7.78 -2.57 -21.29
CA GLU A 194 7.77 -2.15 -22.69
C GLU A 194 8.43 -0.77 -22.93
N GLY A 195 8.96 -0.13 -21.89
CA GLY A 195 9.54 1.21 -21.97
C GLY A 195 8.48 2.31 -22.12
N LYS A 196 7.23 2.09 -21.68
CA LYS A 196 6.15 3.09 -21.71
C LYS A 196 5.94 3.70 -20.32
N GLN A 197 6.98 4.28 -19.73
CA GLN A 197 7.01 4.71 -18.33
C GLN A 197 5.94 5.75 -17.99
N ILE A 198 5.77 6.77 -18.84
CA ILE A 198 4.74 7.81 -18.63
C ILE A 198 3.34 7.18 -18.62
N LEU A 199 3.09 6.25 -19.56
CA LEU A 199 1.81 5.56 -19.63
C LEU A 199 1.60 4.63 -18.43
N ALA A 200 2.64 3.92 -17.98
CA ALA A 200 2.60 3.09 -16.77
C ALA A 200 2.29 3.94 -15.53
N TYR A 201 2.96 5.08 -15.35
CA TYR A 201 2.73 6.02 -14.26
C TYR A 201 1.29 6.55 -14.25
N LEU A 202 0.81 7.05 -15.40
CA LEU A 202 -0.55 7.60 -15.50
C LEU A 202 -1.60 6.52 -15.33
N ALA A 203 -1.46 5.36 -15.97
CA ALA A 203 -2.40 4.26 -15.84
C ALA A 203 -2.49 3.75 -14.40
N ALA A 204 -1.35 3.61 -13.70
CA ALA A 204 -1.33 3.18 -12.31
C ALA A 204 -2.02 4.20 -11.40
N THR A 205 -1.70 5.49 -11.58
CA THR A 205 -2.26 6.58 -10.75
C THR A 205 -3.76 6.79 -11.00
N ILE A 206 -4.19 6.75 -12.27
CA ILE A 206 -5.60 6.85 -12.65
C ILE A 206 -6.37 5.66 -12.07
N PHE A 207 -5.83 4.45 -12.20
CA PHE A 207 -6.46 3.27 -11.62
C PHE A 207 -6.60 3.40 -10.10
N ALA A 208 -5.53 3.74 -9.39
CA ALA A 208 -5.57 3.93 -7.93
C ALA A 208 -6.62 4.97 -7.52
N GLY A 209 -6.64 6.12 -8.19
CA GLY A 209 -7.59 7.20 -7.92
C GLY A 209 -9.04 6.81 -8.21
N PHE A 210 -9.30 6.23 -9.39
CA PHE A 210 -10.62 5.77 -9.79
C PHE A 210 -11.12 4.65 -8.88
N TRP A 211 -10.29 3.65 -8.60
CA TRP A 211 -10.65 2.54 -7.74
C TRP A 211 -10.96 2.99 -6.32
N ARG A 212 -10.26 4.00 -5.80
CA ARG A 212 -10.57 4.60 -4.50
C ARG A 212 -11.98 5.20 -4.46
N ILE A 213 -12.42 5.83 -5.54
CA ILE A 213 -13.77 6.40 -5.66
C ILE A 213 -14.80 5.28 -5.82
N PHE A 214 -14.54 4.32 -6.71
CA PHE A 214 -15.45 3.23 -7.04
C PHE A 214 -15.67 2.25 -5.87
N SER A 215 -14.59 1.85 -5.19
CA SER A 215 -14.68 0.89 -4.07
C SER A 215 -15.47 1.44 -2.87
N GLU A 216 -15.55 2.76 -2.72
CA GLU A 216 -16.27 3.41 -1.63
C GLU A 216 -17.79 3.19 -1.70
N PHE A 217 -18.36 2.97 -2.90
CA PHE A 217 -19.79 2.66 -3.05
C PHE A 217 -20.20 1.34 -2.38
N PHE A 218 -19.23 0.41 -2.25
CA PHE A 218 -19.42 -0.91 -1.65
C PHE A 218 -18.97 -1.00 -0.19
N ARG A 219 -18.31 0.04 0.34
CA ARG A 219 -17.77 0.06 1.70
C ARG A 219 -18.79 0.53 2.73
N ASN A 220 -18.64 0.03 3.95
CA ASN A 220 -19.41 0.44 5.13
C ASN A 220 -18.52 0.78 6.35
N ASP A 221 -17.22 1.00 6.14
CA ASP A 221 -16.28 1.44 7.18
C ASP A 221 -16.25 2.97 7.20
N TYR A 222 -17.12 3.58 8.01
CA TYR A 222 -17.26 5.04 8.09
C TYR A 222 -15.99 5.70 8.65
N ARG A 223 -15.37 6.59 7.85
CA ARG A 223 -14.11 7.28 8.18
C ARG A 223 -14.19 8.82 8.16
N GLY A 224 -15.39 9.38 8.25
CA GLY A 224 -15.60 10.84 8.25
C GLY A 224 -16.90 11.23 7.53
N GLY A 225 -17.43 12.42 7.84
CA GLY A 225 -18.73 12.88 7.33
C GLY A 225 -18.69 13.55 5.97
N GLY A 226 -19.79 13.43 5.22
CA GLY A 226 -20.01 14.06 3.91
C GLY A 226 -20.64 13.12 2.87
N LYS A 227 -21.26 13.69 1.83
CA LYS A 227 -21.75 12.93 0.65
C LYS A 227 -20.60 12.50 -0.29
N VAL A 228 -19.50 13.25 -0.24
CA VAL A 228 -18.21 12.95 -0.90
C VAL A 228 -17.18 12.85 0.21
N SER A 229 -16.41 11.77 0.26
CA SER A 229 -15.37 11.61 1.27
C SER A 229 -14.16 12.48 0.92
N ALA A 230 -13.47 13.04 1.92
CA ALA A 230 -12.23 13.77 1.71
C ALA A 230 -11.21 12.96 0.90
N TYR A 231 -11.22 11.63 1.05
CA TYR A 231 -10.38 10.72 0.28
C TYR A 231 -10.72 10.67 -1.21
N GLN A 232 -11.99 10.85 -1.60
CA GLN A 232 -12.38 10.93 -3.01
C GLN A 232 -11.82 12.21 -3.67
N LEU A 233 -11.89 13.35 -2.96
CA LEU A 233 -11.31 14.61 -3.43
C LEU A 233 -9.78 14.52 -3.55
N ILE A 234 -9.13 13.97 -2.53
CA ILE A 234 -7.67 13.72 -2.54
C ILE A 234 -7.27 12.85 -3.74
N SER A 235 -8.06 11.82 -4.03
CA SER A 235 -7.80 10.92 -5.18
C SER A 235 -7.94 11.64 -6.52
N GLY A 236 -8.99 12.45 -6.69
CA GLY A 236 -9.17 13.25 -7.90
C GLY A 236 -8.03 14.24 -8.11
N PHE A 237 -7.62 14.95 -7.05
CA PHE A 237 -6.47 15.87 -7.11
C PHE A 237 -5.18 15.12 -7.47
N SER A 238 -4.94 13.94 -6.88
CA SER A 238 -3.74 13.14 -7.17
C SER A 238 -3.61 12.81 -8.66
N VAL A 239 -4.74 12.47 -9.31
CA VAL A 239 -4.78 12.20 -10.75
C VAL A 239 -4.47 13.46 -11.57
N VAL A 240 -5.09 14.59 -11.23
CA VAL A 240 -4.83 15.88 -11.91
C VAL A 240 -3.37 16.31 -11.74
N TYR A 241 -2.83 16.16 -10.53
CA TYR A 241 -1.43 16.44 -10.23
C TYR A 241 -0.50 15.54 -11.05
N ALA A 242 -0.78 14.23 -11.12
CA ALA A 242 0.02 13.30 -11.91
C ALA A 242 0.00 13.63 -13.41
N LEU A 243 -1.16 14.04 -13.95
CA LEU A 243 -1.26 14.55 -15.31
C LEU A 243 -0.38 15.81 -15.50
N GLY A 244 -0.46 16.77 -14.58
CA GLY A 244 0.36 17.99 -14.62
C GLY A 244 1.86 17.69 -14.58
N VAL A 245 2.30 16.81 -13.69
CA VAL A 245 3.70 16.35 -13.60
C VAL A 245 4.12 15.64 -14.88
N SER A 246 3.24 14.83 -15.49
CA SER A 246 3.58 14.12 -16.73
C SER A 246 3.86 15.04 -17.92
N LEU A 247 3.32 16.26 -17.93
CA LEU A 247 3.61 17.26 -18.95
C LEU A 247 5.04 17.78 -18.87
N LEU A 248 5.68 17.69 -17.69
CA LEU A 248 7.07 18.10 -17.48
C LEU A 248 8.07 17.10 -18.06
N PHE A 249 7.64 15.88 -18.38
CA PHE A 249 8.50 14.84 -18.98
C PHE A 249 8.73 15.03 -20.48
N ARG A 250 8.18 16.09 -21.09
CA ARG A 250 8.38 16.42 -22.51
C ARG A 250 9.84 16.80 -22.77
N GLY A 251 10.66 15.80 -23.12
CA GLY A 251 12.07 16.00 -23.49
C GLY A 251 13.04 14.93 -22.99
N GLU A 252 12.62 13.98 -22.16
CA GLU A 252 13.47 12.85 -21.75
C GLU A 252 13.63 11.86 -22.93
N ASN A 253 14.88 11.67 -23.37
CA ASN A 253 15.35 10.81 -24.46
C ASN A 253 15.41 9.31 -24.07
N PRO A 254 15.83 8.44 -25.00
CA PRO A 254 15.04 7.44 -25.71
C PRO A 254 14.48 6.34 -24.78
N LEU A 255 13.65 5.43 -25.33
CA LEU A 255 13.22 4.21 -24.66
C LEU A 255 14.40 3.52 -23.94
N LEU A 256 14.53 3.70 -22.62
CA LEU A 256 15.51 2.97 -21.83
C LEU A 256 15.15 1.49 -21.93
N THR A 257 16.12 0.67 -22.35
CA THR A 257 15.94 -0.77 -22.43
C THR A 257 15.70 -1.30 -21.02
N VAL A 258 14.49 -1.80 -20.76
CA VAL A 258 14.12 -2.36 -19.46
C VAL A 258 14.49 -3.83 -19.42
N ASP A 259 15.42 -4.20 -18.54
CA ASP A 259 15.81 -5.59 -18.29
C ASP A 259 15.43 -6.01 -16.87
N LEU A 260 14.24 -6.59 -16.71
CA LEU A 260 13.75 -7.06 -15.41
C LEU A 260 14.62 -8.14 -14.79
N LEU A 261 15.37 -8.92 -15.58
CA LEU A 261 16.29 -9.92 -15.05
C LEU A 261 17.48 -9.22 -14.40
N ARG A 262 18.05 -8.20 -15.06
CA ARG A 262 19.08 -7.34 -14.45
C ARG A 262 18.59 -6.72 -13.14
N GLY A 263 17.37 -6.20 -13.12
CA GLY A 263 16.75 -5.64 -11.92
C GLY A 263 16.55 -6.66 -10.79
N THR A 264 16.24 -7.91 -11.14
CA THR A 264 16.09 -8.99 -10.14
C THR A 264 17.45 -9.40 -9.56
N LEU A 265 18.45 -9.53 -10.42
CA LEU A 265 19.81 -9.92 -10.02
C LEU A 265 20.50 -8.84 -9.18
N SER A 266 20.18 -7.55 -9.37
CA SER A 266 20.75 -6.47 -8.57
C SER A 266 20.38 -6.54 -7.08
N LEU A 267 19.29 -7.23 -6.73
CA LEU A 267 18.88 -7.45 -5.35
C LEU A 267 19.63 -8.59 -4.66
N TRP A 268 20.35 -9.41 -5.41
CA TRP A 268 21.06 -10.57 -4.90
C TRP A 268 22.39 -10.18 -4.23
N SER A 269 22.30 -9.31 -3.23
CA SER A 269 23.43 -8.94 -2.36
C SER A 269 23.07 -9.14 -0.89
N PRO A 270 23.97 -9.69 -0.07
CA PRO A 270 23.71 -9.87 1.36
C PRO A 270 23.31 -8.57 2.06
N GLY A 271 23.93 -7.44 1.67
CA GLY A 271 23.63 -6.12 2.22
C GLY A 271 22.19 -5.67 1.94
N ILE A 272 21.73 -5.80 0.69
CA ILE A 272 20.36 -5.42 0.30
C ILE A 272 19.34 -6.31 1.02
N LEU A 273 19.58 -7.62 1.07
CA LEU A 273 18.69 -8.56 1.77
C LEU A 273 18.59 -8.24 3.26
N LEU A 274 19.70 -7.88 3.91
CA LEU A 274 19.71 -7.46 5.31
C LEU A 274 18.95 -6.15 5.52
N VAL A 275 19.11 -5.16 4.63
CA VAL A 275 18.35 -3.90 4.69
C VAL A 275 16.85 -4.15 4.53
N LEU A 276 16.44 -5.00 3.58
CA LEU A 276 15.04 -5.37 3.38
C LEU A 276 14.47 -6.10 4.61
N PHE A 277 15.22 -7.03 5.19
CA PHE A 277 14.82 -7.75 6.39
C PHE A 277 14.73 -6.83 7.62
N ALA A 278 15.70 -5.94 7.81
CA ALA A 278 15.68 -4.95 8.90
C ALA A 278 14.49 -3.98 8.75
N THR A 279 14.22 -3.54 7.52
CA THR A 279 13.04 -2.71 7.21
C THR A 279 11.76 -3.46 7.53
N TRP A 280 11.66 -4.73 7.14
CA TRP A 280 10.50 -5.57 7.45
C TRP A 280 10.28 -5.70 8.96
N LEU A 281 11.34 -5.98 9.73
CA LEU A 281 11.28 -6.05 11.19
C LEU A 281 10.83 -4.71 11.80
N GLY A 282 11.35 -3.58 11.31
CA GLY A 282 10.93 -2.25 11.74
C GLY A 282 9.44 -1.99 11.47
N LEU A 283 8.95 -2.39 10.29
CA LEU A 283 7.54 -2.27 9.93
C LEU A 283 6.66 -3.19 10.80
N VAL A 284 7.09 -4.43 11.09
CA VAL A 284 6.36 -5.36 11.97
C VAL A 284 6.34 -4.83 13.41
N ALA A 285 7.43 -4.28 13.91
CA ALA A 285 7.46 -3.65 15.23
C ALA A 285 6.50 -2.46 15.29
N PHE A 286 6.45 -1.63 14.23
CA PHE A 286 5.59 -0.45 14.18
C PHE A 286 4.10 -0.76 13.96
N THR A 287 3.78 -1.71 13.08
CA THR A 287 2.39 -2.00 12.65
C THR A 287 1.81 -3.28 13.24
N GLY A 288 2.66 -4.22 13.66
CA GLY A 288 2.27 -5.53 14.17
C GLY A 288 1.97 -5.57 15.66
N ILE A 289 2.61 -4.71 16.45
CA ILE A 289 2.34 -4.63 17.89
C ILE A 289 0.97 -3.99 18.13
N SER A 290 0.02 -4.76 18.66
CA SER A 290 -1.32 -4.25 18.95
C SER A 290 -1.29 -3.28 20.13
N THR A 291 -1.89 -2.10 19.95
CA THR A 291 -2.19 -1.16 21.03
C THR A 291 -3.60 -1.34 21.61
N THR A 292 -4.43 -2.16 20.96
CA THR A 292 -5.86 -2.35 21.30
C THR A 292 -6.17 -3.72 21.86
N THR A 293 -5.31 -4.72 21.66
CA THR A 293 -5.52 -6.10 22.13
C THR A 293 -4.29 -6.61 22.88
N TYR A 294 -4.52 -7.50 23.86
CA TYR A 294 -3.47 -8.16 24.63
C TYR A 294 -3.82 -9.63 24.86
N SER A 295 -2.83 -10.45 25.19
CA SER A 295 -3.02 -11.87 25.50
C SER A 295 -2.71 -12.14 26.98
N ARG A 296 -3.40 -13.11 27.58
CA ARG A 296 -3.04 -13.63 28.91
C ARG A 296 -2.36 -14.98 28.76
N VAL A 297 -1.18 -15.10 29.32
CA VAL A 297 -0.42 -16.36 29.39
C VAL A 297 -0.45 -16.86 30.83
N SER A 298 -0.92 -18.10 31.02
CA SER A 298 -0.85 -18.83 32.28
C SER A 298 -0.09 -20.13 32.08
N PHE A 299 0.83 -20.41 33.01
CA PHE A 299 1.50 -21.70 33.08
C PHE A 299 0.84 -22.53 34.17
N HIS A 300 0.63 -23.81 33.88
CA HIS A 300 0.06 -24.76 34.82
C HIS A 300 1.12 -25.79 35.18
N LEU A 301 1.19 -26.12 36.46
CA LEU A 301 2.09 -27.12 36.98
C LEU A 301 1.45 -28.49 36.81
N HIS A 302 2.10 -29.39 36.07
CA HIS A 302 1.76 -30.81 36.04
C HIS A 302 2.18 -31.46 37.35
N ARG A 303 1.33 -31.40 38.38
CA ARG A 303 1.61 -31.94 39.72
C ARG A 303 1.88 -33.44 39.73
N ASP A 304 1.40 -34.16 38.72
CA ASP A 304 1.63 -35.58 38.49
C ASP A 304 3.07 -35.93 38.05
N ARG A 305 3.89 -34.92 37.73
CA ARG A 305 5.26 -35.09 37.21
C ARG A 305 6.34 -34.57 38.18
N ILE A 306 5.97 -34.38 39.45
CA ILE A 306 6.83 -33.81 40.52
C ILE A 306 6.63 -34.61 41.79
#